data_AF-A0A0F9J217-F1
#
_entry.id   AF-A0A0F9J217-F1
#
_cell.length_a   1.000
_cell.length_b   1.000
_cell.length_c   1.000
_cell.angle_alpha   90.00
_cell.angle_beta   90.00
_cell.angle_gamma   90.00
#
_symmetry.space_group_name_H-M   'P 1'
#
loop_
_entity.id
_entity.type
_entity.pdbx_description
1 polymer ?
#
loop_
_entity_poly.entity_id
_entity_poly.type
_entity_poly.pdbx_seq_one_letter_code
_entity_poly.pdbx_strand_id
1 'polypeptide(L)'
;MEKSSTEKKGQAEKGATNAQFKLIRELMAETNSAILPEKYEGKILNSDKASECIQYLKDLKSRQYQERKNHETGVVFDKIGFGMVFKIVSRRAYEEPRSLKPTLDEFSDELNANYKIFKHCQEACRQFVADGGLK
;
A
#
# COMPACT_ATOMS: atom_id res chain seq x y z
N MET A 1 -45.92 24.62 37.22
CA MET A 1 -45.42 23.45 36.47
C MET A 1 -44.72 23.97 35.23
N GLU A 2 -43.39 24.07 35.33
CA GLU A 2 -42.52 24.63 34.29
C GLU A 2 -42.46 23.71 33.06
N LYS A 3 -42.57 24.32 31.88
CA LYS A 3 -42.17 23.72 30.60
C LYS A 3 -40.67 23.99 30.45
N SER A 4 -39.85 22.96 30.57
CA SER A 4 -38.43 23.01 30.18
C SER A 4 -38.29 22.48 28.76
N SER A 5 -38.27 23.38 27.79
CA SER A 5 -37.83 23.10 26.43
C SER A 5 -36.34 23.45 26.36
N THR A 6 -35.49 22.43 26.38
CA THR A 6 -34.04 22.61 26.20
C THR A 6 -33.76 22.81 24.71
N GLU A 7 -33.62 24.06 24.28
CA GLU A 7 -33.10 24.40 22.96
C GLU A 7 -31.63 23.96 22.86
N LYS A 8 -31.36 22.93 22.06
CA LYS A 8 -30.02 22.63 21.58
C LYS A 8 -29.55 23.81 20.73
N LYS A 9 -28.69 24.66 21.29
CA LYS A 9 -27.90 25.65 20.54
C LYS A 9 -27.15 24.93 19.41
N GLY A 10 -27.64 25.08 18.19
CA GLY A 10 -26.91 24.69 16.98
C GLY A 10 -25.62 25.48 16.92
N GLN A 11 -24.49 24.83 17.17
CA GLN A 11 -23.19 25.40 16.86
C GLN A 11 -23.14 25.63 15.35
N ALA A 12 -23.05 26.88 14.93
CA ALA A 12 -22.83 27.23 13.54
C ALA A 12 -21.55 26.55 13.06
N GLU A 13 -21.68 25.63 12.10
CA GLU A 13 -20.54 24.97 11.48
C GLU A 13 -19.61 26.04 10.91
N LYS A 14 -18.41 26.18 11.47
CA LYS A 14 -17.43 27.14 10.94
C LYS A 14 -17.03 26.71 9.54
N GLY A 15 -17.16 27.61 8.57
CA GLY A 15 -16.68 27.40 7.20
C GLY A 15 -15.19 27.06 7.18
N ALA A 16 -14.76 26.28 6.19
CA ALA A 16 -13.34 25.99 6.02
C ALA A 16 -12.54 27.27 5.74
N THR A 17 -11.35 27.33 6.28
CA THR A 17 -10.43 28.47 6.12
C THR A 17 -9.78 28.47 4.74
N ASN A 18 -9.36 29.65 4.27
CA ASN A 18 -8.59 29.78 3.02
C ASN A 18 -7.31 28.95 3.02
N ALA A 19 -6.67 28.76 4.18
CA ALA A 19 -5.51 27.91 4.33
C ALA A 19 -5.83 26.43 4.07
N GLN A 20 -6.97 25.94 4.58
CA GLN A 20 -7.42 24.56 4.32
C GLN A 20 -7.73 24.36 2.83
N PHE A 21 -8.41 25.30 2.18
CA PHE A 21 -8.66 25.22 0.73
C PHE A 21 -7.37 25.22 -0.09
N LYS A 22 -6.38 26.06 0.28
CA LYS A 22 -5.08 26.09 -0.38
C LYS A 22 -4.37 24.73 -0.27
N LEU A 23 -4.31 24.17 0.93
CA LEU A 23 -3.67 22.88 1.18
C LEU A 23 -4.36 21.72 0.43
N ILE A 24 -5.69 21.73 0.35
CA ILE A 24 -6.45 20.74 -0.44
C ILE A 24 -6.04 20.81 -1.91
N ARG A 25 -5.96 22.02 -2.51
CA ARG A 25 -5.57 22.20 -3.91
C ARG A 25 -4.15 21.72 -4.18
N GLU A 26 -3.21 22.06 -3.29
CA GLU A 26 -1.81 21.61 -3.39
C GLU A 26 -1.73 20.08 -3.35
N LEU A 27 -2.38 19.44 -2.37
CA LEU A 27 -2.37 17.98 -2.25
C LEU A 27 -3.08 17.27 -3.41
N MET A 28 -4.16 17.84 -3.97
CA MET A 28 -4.83 17.30 -5.15
C MET A 28 -3.93 17.34 -6.39
N ALA A 29 -3.20 18.44 -6.59
CA ALA A 29 -2.23 18.56 -7.67
C ALA A 29 -1.09 17.56 -7.53
N GLU A 30 -0.54 17.38 -6.33
CA GLU A 30 0.52 16.41 -6.07
C GLU A 30 0.10 14.95 -6.23
N THR A 31 -1.18 14.64 -5.97
CA THR A 31 -1.73 13.28 -6.07
C THR A 31 -2.32 12.97 -7.44
N ASN A 32 -2.32 13.92 -8.38
CA ASN A 32 -3.05 13.88 -9.65
C ASN A 32 -4.53 13.49 -9.48
N SER A 33 -5.11 13.82 -8.32
CA SER A 33 -6.50 13.52 -8.03
C SER A 33 -7.36 14.62 -8.64
N ALA A 34 -7.93 14.38 -9.81
CA ALA A 34 -8.71 15.37 -10.57
C ALA A 34 -10.02 15.77 -9.87
N ILE A 35 -10.53 14.93 -8.97
CA ILE A 35 -11.85 15.10 -8.35
C ILE A 35 -11.69 14.96 -6.83
N LEU A 36 -12.34 15.87 -6.09
CA LEU A 36 -12.58 15.69 -4.66
C LEU A 36 -13.40 14.40 -4.47
N PRO A 37 -13.20 13.59 -3.43
CA PRO A 37 -14.06 12.44 -3.18
C PRO A 37 -15.55 12.85 -3.30
N GLU A 38 -16.39 12.08 -4.01
CA GLU A 38 -17.79 12.41 -4.34
C GLU A 38 -18.58 13.01 -3.17
N LYS A 39 -18.26 12.58 -1.94
CA LYS A 39 -18.82 13.12 -0.69
C LYS A 39 -18.70 14.65 -0.53
N TYR A 40 -17.73 15.29 -1.18
CA TYR A 40 -17.39 16.71 -1.05
C TYR A 40 -17.53 17.53 -2.35
N GLU A 41 -17.84 16.89 -3.47
CA GLU A 41 -18.03 17.59 -4.75
C GLU A 41 -19.28 18.48 -4.68
N GLY A 42 -19.16 19.74 -5.10
CA GLY A 42 -20.27 20.71 -5.10
C GLY A 42 -20.73 21.22 -3.71
N LYS A 43 -20.06 20.87 -2.60
CA LYS A 43 -20.44 21.29 -1.24
C LYS A 43 -19.52 22.36 -0.68
N ILE A 44 -20.09 23.31 0.06
CA ILE A 44 -19.32 24.21 0.92
C ILE A 44 -18.71 23.37 2.04
N LEU A 45 -17.39 23.20 2.02
CA LEU A 45 -16.68 22.51 3.08
C LEU A 45 -16.72 23.35 4.36
N ASN A 46 -17.24 22.76 5.44
CA ASN A 46 -16.97 23.24 6.78
C ASN A 46 -15.54 22.81 7.20
N SER A 47 -15.01 23.41 8.26
CA SER A 47 -13.63 23.19 8.71
C SER A 47 -13.31 21.71 8.98
N ASP A 48 -14.26 20.95 9.53
CA ASP A 48 -14.05 19.54 9.88
C ASP A 48 -13.95 18.68 8.63
N LYS A 49 -14.88 18.85 7.68
CA LYS A 49 -14.86 18.16 6.38
C LYS A 49 -13.62 18.50 5.56
N ALA A 50 -13.16 19.75 5.62
CA ALA A 50 -11.91 20.15 4.99
C ALA A 50 -10.70 19.45 5.62
N SER A 51 -10.68 19.30 6.95
CA SER A 51 -9.61 18.60 7.67
C SER A 51 -9.60 17.10 7.34
N GLU A 52 -10.77 16.46 7.26
CA GLU A 52 -10.91 15.07 6.78
C GLU A 52 -10.41 14.91 5.34
N CYS A 53 -10.73 15.85 4.46
CA CYS A 53 -10.27 15.84 3.08
C CYS A 53 -8.73 15.97 2.98
N ILE A 54 -8.14 16.88 3.77
CA ILE A 54 -6.68 17.03 3.87
C ILE A 54 -6.04 15.73 4.34
N GLN A 55 -6.59 15.09 5.37
CA GLN A 55 -6.05 13.85 5.90
C GLN A 55 -6.09 12.73 4.85
N TYR A 56 -7.24 12.57 4.18
CA TYR A 56 -7.39 11.60 3.10
C TYR A 56 -6.35 11.79 1.99
N LEU A 57 -6.14 13.04 1.55
CA LEU A 57 -5.18 13.34 0.49
C LEU A 57 -3.73 13.09 0.93
N LYS A 58 -3.38 13.37 2.20
CA LYS A 58 -2.07 13.02 2.77
C LYS A 58 -1.85 11.50 2.77
N ASP A 59 -2.86 10.74 3.16
CA ASP A 59 -2.79 9.28 3.19
C ASP A 59 -2.69 8.70 1.77
N LEU A 60 -3.38 9.30 0.80
CA LEU A 60 -3.26 8.94 -0.62
C LEU A 60 -1.84 9.21 -1.14
N LYS A 61 -1.29 10.41 -0.88
CA LYS A 61 0.08 10.77 -1.27
C LYS A 61 1.11 9.78 -0.70
N SER A 62 0.95 9.43 0.58
CA SER A 62 1.82 8.45 1.26
C SER A 62 1.73 7.06 0.63
N ARG A 63 0.52 6.58 0.33
CA ARG A 63 0.31 5.28 -0.35
C ARG A 63 0.92 5.28 -1.75
N GLN A 64 0.67 6.30 -2.56
CA GLN A 64 1.25 6.42 -3.90
C GLN A 64 2.79 6.46 -3.86
N TYR A 65 3.38 7.13 -2.86
CA TYR A 65 4.82 7.12 -2.66
C TYR A 65 5.34 5.72 -2.32
N GLN A 66 4.69 5.01 -1.41
CA GLN A 66 5.07 3.64 -1.05
C GLN A 66 4.89 2.68 -2.23
N GLU A 67 3.84 2.82 -3.03
CA GLU A 67 3.63 2.01 -4.24
C GLU A 67 4.75 2.23 -5.26
N ARG A 68 5.10 3.49 -5.55
CA ARG A 68 6.25 3.82 -6.42
C ARG A 68 7.54 3.22 -5.88
N LYS A 69 7.82 3.41 -4.59
CA LYS A 69 9.01 2.84 -3.95
C LYS A 69 9.02 1.31 -4.00
N ASN A 70 7.88 0.66 -3.78
CA ASN A 70 7.75 -0.79 -3.84
C ASN A 70 7.93 -1.33 -5.26
N HIS A 71 7.50 -0.58 -6.28
CA HIS A 71 7.73 -0.89 -7.69
C HIS A 71 9.22 -0.72 -8.05
N GLU A 72 9.84 0.38 -7.62
CA GLU A 72 11.28 0.65 -7.84
C GLU A 72 12.17 -0.39 -7.15
N THR A 73 11.83 -0.79 -5.93
CA THR A 73 12.62 -1.75 -5.13
C THR A 73 12.24 -3.22 -5.40
N GLY A 74 11.14 -3.48 -6.12
CA GLY A 74 10.70 -4.82 -6.49
C GLY A 74 10.15 -5.67 -5.32
N VAL A 75 9.83 -5.08 -4.18
CA VAL A 75 9.40 -5.80 -2.94
C VAL A 75 8.17 -6.70 -3.17
N VAL A 76 7.25 -6.30 -4.07
CA VAL A 76 6.07 -7.12 -4.42
C VAL A 76 6.50 -8.41 -5.14
N PHE A 77 7.48 -8.32 -6.04
CA PHE A 77 8.01 -9.49 -6.76
C PHE A 77 8.75 -10.44 -5.83
N ASP A 78 9.41 -9.92 -4.80
CA ASP A 78 10.13 -10.74 -3.82
C ASP A 78 9.18 -11.58 -2.97
N LYS A 79 8.01 -11.04 -2.59
CA LYS A 79 6.97 -11.81 -1.89
C LYS A 79 6.39 -12.93 -2.76
N ILE A 80 6.12 -12.65 -4.04
CA ILE A 80 5.63 -13.66 -4.98
C ILE A 80 6.69 -14.75 -5.20
N GLY A 81 7.94 -14.34 -5.40
CA GLY A 81 9.09 -15.23 -5.55
C GLY A 81 9.28 -16.15 -4.36
N PHE A 82 9.27 -15.60 -3.14
CA PHE A 82 9.36 -16.39 -1.92
C PHE A 82 8.23 -17.43 -1.83
N GLY A 83 6.98 -17.04 -2.12
CA GLY A 83 5.84 -17.97 -2.12
C GLY A 83 5.99 -19.12 -3.12
N MET A 84 6.59 -18.88 -4.30
CA MET A 84 6.89 -19.92 -5.28
C MET A 84 7.98 -20.88 -4.77
N VAL A 85 9.08 -20.34 -4.24
CA VAL A 85 10.17 -21.16 -3.67
C VAL A 85 9.64 -22.01 -2.51
N PHE A 86 8.86 -21.42 -1.59
CA PHE A 86 8.23 -22.14 -0.49
C PHE A 86 7.40 -23.33 -0.99
N LYS A 87 6.58 -23.14 -2.02
CA LYS A 87 5.76 -24.22 -2.59
C LYS A 87 6.61 -25.33 -3.20
N ILE A 88 7.69 -25.00 -3.92
CA ILE A 88 8.58 -25.98 -4.53
C ILE A 88 9.27 -26.82 -3.44
N VAL A 89 9.86 -26.17 -2.44
CA VAL A 89 10.56 -26.84 -1.34
C VAL A 89 9.59 -27.70 -0.51
N SER A 90 8.42 -27.15 -0.18
CA SER A 90 7.37 -27.88 0.55
C SER A 90 6.86 -29.10 -0.20
N ARG A 91 6.63 -28.94 -1.51
CA ARG A 91 6.16 -30.03 -2.37
C ARG A 91 7.21 -31.13 -2.47
N ARG A 92 8.48 -30.77 -2.66
CA ARG A 92 9.59 -31.73 -2.67
C ARG A 92 9.70 -32.50 -1.35
N ALA A 93 9.61 -31.80 -0.22
CA ALA A 93 9.63 -32.42 1.10
C ALA A 93 8.46 -33.40 1.33
N TYR A 94 7.33 -33.19 0.64
CA TYR A 94 6.16 -34.07 0.71
C TYR A 94 6.21 -35.24 -0.28
N GLU A 95 6.75 -35.01 -1.48
CA GLU A 95 6.81 -35.99 -2.58
C GLU A 95 8.03 -36.92 -2.49
N GLU A 96 9.10 -36.52 -1.80
CA GLU A 96 10.25 -37.41 -1.61
C GLU A 96 9.90 -38.55 -0.64
N PRO A 97 10.13 -39.82 -1.03
CA PRO A 97 9.90 -40.99 -0.18
C PRO A 97 11.04 -41.13 0.86
N ARG A 98 11.38 -40.04 1.56
CA ARG A 98 12.31 -40.10 2.70
C ARG A 98 11.60 -40.79 3.85
N SER A 99 12.33 -41.64 4.57
CA SER A 99 11.80 -42.36 5.73
C SER A 99 11.44 -41.45 6.90
N LEU A 100 11.78 -40.16 6.85
CA LEU A 100 11.50 -39.14 7.86
C LEU A 100 11.19 -37.79 7.18
N LYS A 101 10.15 -37.11 7.67
CA LYS A 101 9.86 -35.72 7.33
C LYS A 101 11.03 -34.84 7.81
N PRO A 102 11.43 -33.80 7.04
CA PRO A 102 12.49 -32.90 7.48
C PRO A 102 12.10 -32.18 8.76
N THR A 103 13.10 -31.88 9.59
CA THR A 103 12.96 -30.97 10.72
C THR A 103 12.71 -29.54 10.23
N LEU A 104 12.24 -28.67 11.12
CA LEU A 104 12.01 -27.27 10.78
C LEU A 104 13.29 -26.56 10.35
N ASP A 105 14.42 -26.90 10.97
CA ASP A 105 15.72 -26.29 10.68
C ASP A 105 16.20 -26.72 9.28
N GLU A 106 16.14 -28.02 8.96
CA GLU A 106 16.47 -28.54 7.64
C GLU A 106 15.58 -27.94 6.54
N PHE A 107 14.28 -27.82 6.81
CA PHE A 107 13.35 -27.18 5.89
C PHE A 107 13.67 -25.69 5.68
N SER A 108 14.01 -24.97 6.77
CA SER A 108 14.33 -23.55 6.72
C SER A 108 15.64 -23.29 5.97
N ASP A 109 16.65 -24.14 6.17
CA ASP A 109 17.92 -24.05 5.45
C ASP A 109 17.76 -24.30 3.96
N GLU A 110 16.99 -25.33 3.58
CA GLU A 110 16.70 -25.61 2.17
C GLU A 110 15.89 -24.48 1.53
N LEU A 111 14.90 -23.94 2.25
CA LEU A 111 14.11 -22.80 1.79
C LEU A 111 14.97 -21.56 1.54
N ASN A 112 15.85 -21.23 2.49
CA ASN A 112 16.76 -20.09 2.37
C ASN A 112 17.76 -20.27 1.23
N ALA A 113 18.31 -21.47 1.06
CA ALA A 113 19.23 -21.78 -0.04
C ALA A 113 18.56 -21.60 -1.41
N ASN A 114 17.37 -22.17 -1.60
CA ASN A 114 16.63 -22.04 -2.86
C ASN A 114 16.18 -20.60 -3.11
N TYR A 115 15.84 -19.84 -2.06
CA TYR A 115 15.46 -18.44 -2.21
C TYR A 115 16.64 -17.56 -2.66
N LYS A 116 17.86 -17.82 -2.16
CA LYS A 116 19.08 -17.15 -2.64
C LYS A 116 19.32 -17.42 -4.13
N ILE A 117 19.16 -18.66 -4.57
CA ILE A 117 19.30 -19.03 -5.99
C ILE A 117 18.24 -18.29 -6.83
N PHE A 118 16.98 -18.29 -6.38
CA PHE A 118 15.91 -17.56 -7.05
C PHE A 118 16.25 -16.07 -7.22
N LYS A 119 16.74 -15.40 -6.16
CA LYS A 119 17.15 -14.00 -6.22
C LYS A 119 18.27 -13.76 -7.23
N HIS A 120 19.28 -14.63 -7.26
CA HIS A 120 20.37 -14.55 -8.23
C HIS A 120 19.86 -14.68 -9.67
N CYS A 121 18.97 -15.64 -9.95
CA CYS A 121 18.37 -15.79 -11.27
C CYS A 121 17.47 -14.60 -11.64
N GLN A 122 16.72 -14.06 -10.68
CA GLN A 122 15.87 -12.89 -10.89
C GLN A 122 16.71 -11.66 -11.30
N GLU A 123 17.85 -11.44 -10.66
CA GLU A 123 18.79 -10.38 -11.01
C GLU A 123 19.41 -10.59 -12.40
N ALA A 124 19.84 -11.81 -12.72
CA ALA A 124 20.35 -12.15 -14.05
C ALA A 124 19.32 -11.90 -15.16
N CYS A 125 18.05 -12.27 -14.95
CA CYS A 125 16.97 -11.98 -15.87
C CYS A 125 16.76 -10.47 -16.05
N ARG A 126 16.77 -9.68 -14.96
CA ARG A 126 16.65 -8.22 -15.04
C ARG A 126 17.80 -7.60 -15.85
N GLN A 127 19.02 -8.09 -15.63
CA GLN A 127 20.19 -7.63 -16.38
C GLN A 127 20.08 -7.97 -17.86
N PHE A 128 19.68 -9.20 -18.21
CA PHE A 128 19.47 -9.61 -19.60
C PHE A 128 18.45 -8.74 -20.34
N VAL A 129 17.35 -8.35 -19.68
CA VAL A 129 16.38 -7.42 -20.25
C VAL A 129 16.98 -6.02 -20.43
N ALA A 130 17.71 -5.51 -19.43
CA ALA A 130 18.38 -4.22 -19.50
C ALA A 130 19.41 -4.15 -20.64
N ASP A 131 20.10 -5.27 -20.91
CA ASP A 131 21.07 -5.41 -21.99
C ASP A 131 20.40 -5.53 -23.38
N GLY A 132 19.05 -5.55 -23.44
CA GLY A 132 18.28 -5.59 -24.67
C GLY A 132 18.01 -6.99 -25.21
N GLY A 133 18.12 -8.03 -24.39
CA GLY A 133 17.97 -9.43 -24.78
C GLY A 133 16.55 -9.87 -25.18
N LEU A 134 15.52 -9.04 -24.97
CA LEU A 134 14.13 -9.30 -25.37
C LEU A 134 13.62 -8.37 -26.49
N LYS A 135 14.53 -7.83 -27.31
CA LYS A 135 14.16 -7.04 -28.50
C LYS A 135 13.61 -7.90 -29.63
#